data_AF-A0A2W4R5R7-F1
#
_entry.id   AF-A0A2W4R5R7-F1
#
_cell.length_a   1.000
_cell.length_b   1.000
_cell.length_c   1.000
_cell.angle_alpha   90.00
_cell.angle_beta   90.00
_cell.angle_gamma   90.00
#
_symmetry.space_group_name_H-M   'P 1'
#
loop_
_entity.id
_entity.type
_entity.pdbx_description
1 polymer ?
#
loop_
_entity_poly.entity_id
_entity_poly.type
_entity_poly.pdbx_seq_one_letter_code
_entity_poly.pdbx_strand_id
1 'polypeptide(L)'
;MAALADARRNSNALPTRFATACSAAFWLAGVALEATGYRLAGSEGHRTVVFQCLEHTLNWPSHRWRRLDDLHRFRNRFDYGDIVDVSEDQVETIIADAQALLDDVLRVFPKARPR
;
A
#
# COMPACT_ATOMS: atom_id res chain seq x y z
N MET A 1 -2.84 1.95 -10.72
CA MET A 1 -4.17 2.62 -10.55
C MET A 1 -5.36 1.65 -10.55
N ALA A 2 -5.38 0.65 -11.43
CA ALA A 2 -6.47 -0.32 -11.52
C ALA A 2 -6.75 -1.05 -10.18
N ALA A 3 -5.72 -1.41 -9.42
CA ALA A 3 -5.88 -2.05 -8.11
C ALA A 3 -6.62 -1.19 -7.07
N LEU A 4 -6.42 0.13 -7.06
CA LEU A 4 -7.15 1.03 -6.16
C LEU A 4 -8.60 1.21 -6.62
N ALA A 5 -8.84 1.21 -7.94
CA ALA A 5 -10.19 1.20 -8.48
C ALA A 5 -10.93 -0.10 -8.14
N ASP A 6 -10.26 -1.25 -8.20
CA ASP A 6 -10.81 -2.55 -7.83
C ASP A 6 -11.14 -2.63 -6.33
N ALA A 7 -10.31 -2.03 -5.48
CA ALA A 7 -10.56 -1.95 -4.04
C ALA A 7 -11.83 -1.16 -3.70
N ARG A 8 -12.17 -0.16 -4.52
CA ARG A 8 -13.38 0.67 -4.37
C ARG A 8 -14.65 0.03 -4.91
N ARG A 9 -14.57 -1.11 -5.59
CA ARG A 9 -15.77 -1.78 -6.10
C ARG A 9 -16.47 -2.52 -4.98
N ASN A 10 -17.61 -2.00 -4.54
CA ASN A 10 -18.47 -2.63 -3.52
C ASN A 10 -19.05 -3.98 -3.97
N SER A 11 -18.97 -4.32 -5.26
CA SER A 11 -19.31 -5.66 -5.78
C SER A 11 -18.29 -6.73 -5.41
N ASN A 12 -17.09 -6.35 -4.97
CA ASN A 12 -16.03 -7.27 -4.55
C ASN A 12 -16.18 -7.60 -3.05
N ALA A 13 -15.79 -8.82 -2.66
CA ALA A 13 -15.74 -9.21 -1.26
C ALA A 13 -14.71 -8.37 -0.47
N LEU A 14 -14.94 -8.14 0.83
CA LEU A 14 -14.05 -7.35 1.69
C LEU A 14 -12.58 -7.83 1.64
N PRO A 15 -12.27 -9.14 1.69
CA PRO A 15 -10.88 -9.60 1.58
C PRO A 15 -10.23 -9.24 0.22
N THR A 16 -11.00 -9.31 -0.87
CA THR A 16 -10.51 -8.93 -2.21
C THR A 16 -10.24 -7.43 -2.29
N ARG A 17 -11.15 -6.61 -1.76
CA ARG A 17 -10.99 -5.14 -1.69
C ARG A 17 -9.76 -4.77 -0.86
N PHE A 18 -9.58 -5.42 0.28
CA PHE A 18 -8.42 -5.24 1.15
C PHE A 18 -7.10 -5.63 0.48
N ALA A 19 -7.06 -6.79 -0.16
CA ALA A 19 -5.85 -7.30 -0.81
C ALA A 19 -5.40 -6.42 -1.98
N THR A 20 -6.36 -5.94 -2.77
CA THR A 20 -6.10 -5.03 -3.90
C THR A 20 -5.64 -3.66 -3.43
N ALA A 21 -6.22 -3.11 -2.34
CA ALA A 21 -5.75 -1.87 -1.71
C ALA A 21 -4.34 -1.99 -1.13
N CYS A 22 -4.05 -3.06 -0.37
CA CYS A 22 -2.71 -3.35 0.15
C CYS A 22 -1.67 -3.43 -0.96
N SER A 23 -2.02 -4.07 -2.08
CA SER A 23 -1.14 -4.18 -3.24
C SER A 23 -0.91 -2.81 -3.88
N ALA A 24 -1.95 -1.99 -4.04
CA ALA A 24 -1.82 -0.63 -4.55
C ALA A 24 -0.86 0.21 -3.68
N ALA A 25 -1.02 0.17 -2.35
CA ALA A 25 -0.14 0.89 -1.42
C ALA A 25 1.33 0.45 -1.56
N PHE A 26 1.57 -0.86 -1.67
CA PHE A 26 2.93 -1.40 -1.87
C PHE A 26 3.57 -0.90 -3.17
N TRP A 27 2.83 -0.97 -4.29
CA TRP A 27 3.33 -0.49 -5.58
C TRP A 27 3.62 1.02 -5.56
N LEU A 28 2.75 1.82 -4.94
CA LEU A 28 2.94 3.26 -4.83
C LEU A 28 4.17 3.62 -3.99
N ALA A 29 4.41 2.90 -2.89
CA ALA A 29 5.62 3.10 -2.10
C ALA A 29 6.89 2.72 -2.90
N GLY A 30 6.82 1.67 -3.71
CA GLY A 30 7.87 1.32 -4.67
C GLY A 30 8.12 2.42 -5.71
N VAL A 31 7.07 3.00 -6.28
CA VAL A 31 7.17 4.12 -7.23
C VAL A 31 7.81 5.35 -6.58
N ALA A 32 7.46 5.66 -5.33
CA ALA A 32 8.09 6.75 -4.59
C ALA A 32 9.60 6.53 -4.40
N LEU A 33 10.01 5.28 -4.14
CA LEU A 33 11.41 4.89 -4.01
C LEU A 33 12.16 4.93 -5.35
N GLU A 34 11.52 4.47 -6.43
CA GLU A 34 12.05 4.54 -7.80
C GLU A 34 12.27 5.98 -8.26
N ALA A 35 11.36 6.89 -7.89
CA ALA A 35 11.46 8.29 -8.23
C ALA A 35 12.64 9.01 -7.54
N THR A 36 13.15 8.47 -6.43
CA THR A 36 14.38 8.99 -5.77
C THR A 36 15.66 8.32 -6.24
N GLY A 37 15.59 7.42 -7.24
CA GLY A 37 16.75 6.76 -7.85
C GLY A 37 17.13 5.42 -7.21
N TYR A 38 16.36 4.94 -6.22
CA TYR A 38 16.54 3.63 -5.60
C TYR A 38 15.58 2.59 -6.21
N ARG A 39 15.90 1.30 -6.11
CA ARG A 39 14.99 0.23 -6.55
C ARG A 39 14.86 -0.81 -5.46
N LEU A 40 13.68 -1.42 -5.37
CA LEU A 40 13.52 -2.61 -4.54
C LEU A 40 14.36 -3.74 -5.14
N ALA A 41 15.39 -4.19 -4.41
CA ALA A 41 16.14 -5.37 -4.80
C ALA A 41 15.22 -6.59 -4.69
N GLY A 42 15.01 -7.27 -5.83
CA GLY A 42 14.09 -8.39 -5.96
C GLY A 42 14.55 -9.61 -5.17
N SER A 43 14.19 -9.65 -3.90
CA SER A 43 14.29 -10.81 -3.03
C SER A 43 13.07 -10.82 -2.14
N GLU A 44 12.42 -11.97 -2.02
CA GLU A 44 11.17 -12.27 -1.30
C GLU A 44 11.16 -11.88 0.21
N GLY A 45 12.27 -11.31 0.72
CA GLY A 45 12.52 -10.88 2.09
C GLY A 45 12.44 -9.36 2.38
N HIS A 46 12.17 -8.47 1.41
CA HIS A 46 12.08 -7.01 1.67
C HIS A 46 10.71 -6.58 2.27
N ARG A 47 10.07 -7.46 3.05
CA ARG A 47 8.61 -7.45 3.30
C ARG A 47 8.02 -6.24 4.03
N THR A 48 8.80 -5.24 4.47
CA THR A 48 8.26 -4.08 5.21
C THR A 48 9.11 -2.79 5.15
N VAL A 49 10.29 -2.80 4.51
CA VAL A 49 11.17 -1.60 4.51
C VAL A 49 10.67 -0.52 3.54
N VAL A 50 9.91 -0.90 2.51
CA VAL A 50 9.42 0.06 1.50
C VAL A 50 8.53 1.15 2.11
N PHE A 51 7.70 0.81 3.10
CA PHE A 51 6.86 1.79 3.79
C PHE A 51 7.70 2.70 4.68
N GLN A 52 8.74 2.17 5.35
CA GLN A 52 9.69 2.99 6.12
C GLN A 52 10.38 4.04 5.24
N CYS A 53 10.69 3.69 4.00
CA CYS A 53 11.27 4.64 3.05
C CYS A 53 10.37 5.84 2.74
N LEU A 54 9.06 5.78 2.99
CA LEU A 54 8.14 6.92 2.80
C LEU A 54 8.49 8.11 3.69
N GLU A 55 9.16 7.87 4.83
CA GLU A 55 9.70 8.93 5.68
C GLU A 55 10.80 9.73 4.95
N HIS A 56 11.58 9.06 4.10
CA HIS A 56 12.68 9.69 3.37
C HIS A 56 12.29 10.15 1.97
N THR A 57 11.25 9.58 1.35
CA THR A 57 10.81 9.92 -0.01
C THR A 57 9.69 10.97 -0.03
N LEU A 58 8.69 10.83 0.85
CA LEU A 58 7.50 11.69 0.91
C LEU A 58 7.40 12.49 2.21
N ASN A 59 8.37 12.35 3.11
CA ASN A 59 8.36 12.95 4.44
C ASN A 59 7.13 12.52 5.27
N TRP A 60 6.69 11.27 5.08
CA TRP A 60 5.56 10.72 5.82
C TRP A 60 5.94 10.47 7.29
N PRO A 61 5.14 10.93 8.26
CA PRO A 61 5.39 10.65 9.66
C PRO A 61 5.19 9.16 9.96
N SER A 62 5.93 8.66 10.95
CA SER A 62 6.00 7.22 11.24
C SER A 62 4.68 6.54 11.53
N HIS A 63 3.71 7.23 12.12
CA HIS A 63 2.38 6.68 12.37
C HIS A 63 1.59 6.35 11.09
N ARG A 64 1.86 7.03 9.96
CA ARG A 64 1.18 6.77 8.69
C ARG A 64 1.77 5.56 7.99
N TRP A 65 3.09 5.53 7.82
CA TRP A 65 3.73 4.40 7.14
C TRP A 65 3.66 3.11 7.95
N ARG A 66 3.68 3.17 9.30
CA ARG A 66 3.49 1.97 10.15
C ARG A 66 2.10 1.36 9.99
N ARG A 67 1.06 2.18 9.80
CA ARG A 67 -0.30 1.70 9.59
C ARG A 67 -0.42 0.88 8.29
N LEU A 68 0.17 1.38 7.20
CA LEU A 68 0.27 0.63 5.94
C LEU A 68 1.05 -0.67 6.13
N ASP A 69 2.14 -0.63 6.88
CA ASP A 69 2.97 -1.79 7.20
C ASP A 69 2.19 -2.88 7.96
N ASP A 70 1.45 -2.48 8.99
CA ASP A 70 0.64 -3.37 9.82
C ASP A 70 -0.51 -4.01 9.04
N LEU A 71 -1.21 -3.22 8.22
CA LEU A 71 -2.29 -3.70 7.36
C LEU A 71 -1.77 -4.64 6.26
N HIS A 72 -0.60 -4.34 5.68
CA HIS A 72 0.06 -5.21 4.72
C HIS A 72 0.51 -6.54 5.35
N ARG A 73 1.07 -6.51 6.56
CA ARG A 73 1.39 -7.73 7.34
C ARG A 73 0.16 -8.54 7.69
N PHE A 74 -0.93 -7.85 8.05
CA PHE A 74 -2.22 -8.48 8.31
C PHE A 74 -2.72 -9.26 7.08
N ARG A 75 -2.63 -8.67 5.87
CA ARG A 75 -2.91 -9.37 4.60
C ARG A 75 -2.05 -10.63 4.45
N ASN A 76 -0.75 -10.51 4.68
CA ASN A 76 0.17 -11.63 4.49
C ASN A 76 -0.11 -12.79 5.48
N ARG A 77 -0.65 -12.51 6.67
CA ARG A 77 -1.09 -13.55 7.62
C ARG A 77 -2.37 -14.25 7.18
N PHE A 78 -3.26 -13.52 6.51
CA PHE A 78 -4.51 -14.07 5.95
C PHE A 78 -4.24 -15.19 4.92
N ASP A 79 -3.13 -15.13 4.18
CA ASP A 79 -2.71 -16.17 3.22
C ASP A 79 -2.23 -17.48 3.90
N TYR A 80 -1.97 -17.50 5.21
CA TYR A 80 -1.44 -18.66 5.95
C TYR A 80 -2.49 -19.47 6.73
N GLY A 81 -3.78 -19.20 6.56
CA GLY A 81 -4.87 -20.09 7.00
C GLY A 81 -5.56 -19.74 8.31
N ASP A 82 -5.23 -18.62 8.96
CA ASP A 82 -6.04 -18.08 10.06
C ASP A 82 -7.22 -17.30 9.46
N ILE A 83 -8.46 -17.76 9.67
CA ILE A 83 -9.67 -17.04 9.27
C ILE A 83 -9.77 -15.79 10.16
N VAL A 84 -9.26 -14.66 9.67
CA VAL A 84 -9.37 -13.37 10.35
C VAL A 84 -10.22 -12.44 9.51
N ASP A 85 -11.54 -12.42 9.75
CA ASP A 85 -12.47 -11.58 8.97
C ASP A 85 -11.98 -10.13 8.86
N VAL A 86 -11.84 -9.67 7.62
CA VAL A 86 -11.52 -8.27 7.31
C VAL A 86 -12.78 -7.44 7.56
N SER A 87 -12.69 -6.45 8.44
CA SER A 87 -13.82 -5.53 8.68
C SER A 87 -13.93 -4.47 7.57
N GLU A 88 -15.13 -3.92 7.40
CA GLU A 88 -15.34 -2.80 6.47
C GLU A 88 -14.49 -1.58 6.85
N ASP A 89 -14.32 -1.30 8.14
CA ASP A 89 -13.46 -0.23 8.65
C ASP A 89 -11.98 -0.42 8.23
N GLN A 90 -11.47 -1.66 8.27
CA GLN A 90 -10.13 -1.97 7.79
C GLN A 90 -9.99 -1.76 6.27
N VAL A 91 -11.02 -2.12 5.49
CA VAL A 91 -11.05 -1.90 4.04
C VAL A 91 -11.05 -0.41 3.71
N GLU A 92 -11.93 0.37 4.34
CA GLU A 92 -12.00 1.81 4.09
C GLU A 92 -10.72 2.52 4.54
N THR A 93 -10.14 2.11 5.67
CA THR A 93 -8.86 2.65 6.15
C THR A 93 -7.74 2.43 5.13
N ILE A 94 -7.54 1.20 4.64
CA ILE A 94 -6.45 0.93 3.68
C ILE A 94 -6.69 1.62 2.33
N ILE A 95 -7.94 1.76 1.89
CA ILE A 95 -8.28 2.49 0.66
C ILE A 95 -7.96 3.98 0.82
N ALA A 96 -8.31 4.57 1.97
CA ALA A 96 -8.02 5.97 2.26
C ALA A 96 -6.52 6.23 2.32
N ASP A 97 -5.75 5.38 3.01
CA ASP A 97 -4.29 5.52 3.10
C ASP A 97 -3.61 5.31 1.74
N ALA A 98 -4.06 4.34 0.94
CA ALA A 98 -3.53 4.11 -0.41
C ALA A 98 -3.85 5.28 -1.36
N GLN A 99 -5.03 5.91 -1.22
CA GLN A 99 -5.35 7.12 -1.98
C GLN A 99 -4.49 8.30 -1.56
N ALA A 100 -4.32 8.52 -0.25
CA ALA A 100 -3.47 9.60 0.25
C ALA A 100 -2.01 9.42 -0.22
N LEU A 101 -1.51 8.18 -0.25
CA LEU A 101 -0.20 7.86 -0.78
C LEU A 101 -0.10 8.18 -2.28
N LEU A 102 -1.12 7.82 -3.08
CA LEU A 102 -1.17 8.17 -4.49
C LEU A 102 -1.11 9.69 -4.70
N ASP A 103 -1.92 10.44 -3.96
CA ASP A 103 -1.98 11.90 -4.07
C ASP A 103 -0.61 12.53 -3.74
N ASP A 104 0.05 12.05 -2.69
CA ASP A 104 1.40 12.51 -2.31
C ASP A 104 2.46 12.11 -3.35
N VAL A 105 2.40 10.90 -3.90
CA VAL A 105 3.31 10.46 -4.98
C VAL A 105 3.15 11.34 -6.21
N LEU A 106 1.92 11.63 -6.65
CA LEU A 106 1.68 12.48 -7.82
C LEU A 106 2.08 13.93 -7.57
N ARG A 107 1.92 14.41 -6.33
CA ARG A 107 2.32 15.77 -5.93
C ARG A 107 3.85 15.93 -5.89
N VAL A 108 4.57 14.99 -5.30
CA VAL A 108 6.04 15.07 -5.12
C VAL A 108 6.77 14.62 -6.38
N PHE A 109 6.24 13.62 -7.09
CA PHE A 109 6.84 13.02 -8.28
C PHE A 109 5.88 13.07 -9.48
N PRO A 110 5.60 14.25 -10.07
CA PRO A 110 4.60 14.38 -11.15
C PRO A 110 4.97 13.63 -12.44
N LYS A 111 6.25 13.26 -12.62
CA LYS A 111 6.71 12.43 -13.74
C LYS A 111 6.63 10.93 -13.45
N ALA A 112 6.38 10.54 -12.21
CA ALA A 112 6.19 9.15 -11.85
C ALA A 112 4.95 8.61 -12.57
N ARG A 113 5.06 7.40 -13.12
CA ARG A 113 3.95 6.71 -13.78
C ARG A 113 3.52 5.54 -12.91
N PRO A 114 2.69 5.76 -11.87
CA PRO A 114 2.12 4.67 -11.10
C PRO A 114 1.24 3.82 -12.03
N ARG A 115 1.65 2.57 -12.26
CA ARG A 115 0.91 1.62 -13.10
C ARG A 115 -0.30 1.04 -12.32
#